data_AF-A0A081NEC2-F1
#
_entry.id   AF-A0A081NEC2-F1
#
_cell.length_a   1.000
_cell.length_b   1.000
_cell.length_c   1.000
_cell.angle_alpha   90.00
_cell.angle_beta   90.00
_cell.angle_gamma   90.00
#
_symmetry.space_group_name_H-M   'P 1'
#
loop_
_entity.id
_entity.type
_entity.pdbx_description
1 polymer ?
#
loop_
_entity_poly.entity_id
_entity_poly.type
_entity_poly.pdbx_seq_one_letter_code
_entity_poly.pdbx_strand_id
1 'polypeptide(L)'
;MKVNGKQYRFLEESLESWSKEGLLEEGKKATLLSALQVRSFQWRMVAQYAFWAALSSMALSLLAVIMDEALMEWLEHLFTLQDSTRSLIFAVLSMGIFLFGGWFKSRQSRHVFSQELIFFLGAVSSAASIYYLGQAIDTGSGHYALLLLLAAIIYLVVSICLESLLLWVLGLLVLAVWFFAETAYWAGGEDQPFYGMSYPLRFFCFSLVMLLISYGLTCFARTRAYFDSTQFVSLMMLFVCLWVLSVAGNDNYGLEPYEASQAELWLWRLAMVVASGIALVMGFRRDDSILRVSGVCFLLVNLYTRFFEYGWDEMHKALFYALLALSFWLLGRYAERLWLELTGKTKG
;
A
#
# COMPACT_ATOMS: atom_id res chain seq x y z
N MET A 1 -28.16 10.06 20.28
CA MET A 1 -26.99 9.18 20.51
C MET A 1 -26.93 8.12 19.41
N LYS A 2 -25.74 7.79 18.87
CA LYS A 2 -25.61 6.76 17.81
C LYS A 2 -25.30 5.40 18.43
N VAL A 3 -26.15 4.41 18.21
CA VAL A 3 -26.05 3.06 18.82
C VAL A 3 -26.13 1.97 17.76
N ASN A 4 -25.37 0.89 17.91
CA ASN A 4 -25.47 -0.27 17.01
C ASN A 4 -26.78 -1.03 17.28
N GLY A 5 -27.29 -1.84 16.33
CA GLY A 5 -28.55 -2.58 16.46
C GLY A 5 -28.66 -3.46 17.72
N LYS A 6 -27.55 -4.09 18.16
CA LYS A 6 -27.52 -4.82 19.44
C LYS A 6 -27.70 -3.91 20.66
N GLN A 7 -27.09 -2.72 20.64
CA GLN A 7 -27.21 -1.73 21.71
C GLN A 7 -28.59 -1.07 21.72
N TYR A 8 -29.18 -0.86 20.53
CA TYR A 8 -30.55 -0.38 20.41
C TYR A 8 -31.54 -1.36 21.04
N ARG A 9 -31.43 -2.65 20.72
CA ARG A 9 -32.31 -3.69 21.29
C ARG A 9 -32.17 -3.79 22.81
N PHE A 10 -30.94 -3.73 23.31
CA PHE A 10 -30.68 -3.71 24.75
C PHE A 10 -31.27 -2.47 25.45
N LEU A 11 -31.14 -1.28 24.85
CA LEU A 11 -31.71 -0.05 25.38
C LEU A 11 -33.24 -0.04 25.31
N GLU A 12 -33.82 -0.61 24.26
CA GLU A 12 -35.26 -0.78 24.10
C GLU A 12 -35.83 -1.71 25.18
N GLU A 13 -35.21 -2.86 25.41
CA GLU A 13 -35.56 -3.81 26.48
C GLU A 13 -35.41 -3.19 27.87
N SER A 14 -34.32 -2.46 28.11
CA SER A 14 -34.06 -1.78 29.40
C SER A 14 -35.07 -0.67 29.68
N LEU A 15 -35.37 0.17 28.68
CA LEU A 15 -36.39 1.23 28.80
C LEU A 15 -37.79 0.64 28.96
N GLU A 16 -38.05 -0.56 28.43
CA GLU A 16 -39.31 -1.25 28.63
C GLU A 16 -39.45 -1.84 30.04
N SER A 17 -38.40 -2.44 30.60
CA SER A 17 -38.38 -2.89 32.00
C SER A 17 -38.59 -1.71 32.96
N TRP A 18 -37.87 -0.61 32.77
CA TRP A 18 -38.03 0.58 33.64
C TRP A 18 -39.39 1.27 33.51
N SER A 19 -40.02 1.18 32.34
CA SER A 19 -41.40 1.65 32.16
C SER A 19 -42.41 0.75 32.88
N LYS A 20 -42.18 -0.56 32.91
CA LYS A 20 -43.03 -1.53 33.64
C LYS A 20 -42.86 -1.42 35.16
N GLU A 21 -41.67 -1.06 35.62
CA GLU A 21 -41.34 -0.85 37.04
C GLU A 21 -41.79 0.52 37.58
N GLY A 22 -42.40 1.38 36.74
CA GLY A 22 -42.88 2.71 37.15
C GLY A 22 -41.78 3.74 37.37
N LEU A 23 -40.54 3.44 36.94
CA LEU A 23 -39.38 4.33 37.08
C LEU A 23 -39.32 5.45 36.03
N LEU A 24 -40.22 5.42 35.04
CA LEU A 24 -40.28 6.38 33.94
C LEU A 24 -41.67 7.01 33.84
N GLU A 25 -41.72 8.34 33.74
CA GLU A 25 -42.95 9.09 33.43
C GLU A 25 -43.53 8.69 32.07
N GLU A 26 -44.86 8.71 31.97
CA GLU A 26 -45.56 8.42 30.72
C GLU A 26 -45.07 9.33 29.58
N GLY A 27 -44.72 8.72 28.45
CA GLY A 27 -44.22 9.43 27.27
C GLY A 27 -42.71 9.58 27.16
N LYS A 28 -41.94 9.56 28.26
CA LYS A 28 -40.46 9.72 28.21
C LYS A 28 -39.75 8.58 27.46
N LYS A 29 -40.28 7.35 27.49
CA LYS A 29 -39.77 6.21 26.71
C LYS A 29 -39.71 6.54 25.21
N ALA A 30 -40.79 7.11 24.66
CA ALA A 30 -40.91 7.42 23.24
C ALA A 30 -39.94 8.55 22.82
N THR A 31 -39.72 9.53 23.70
CA THR A 31 -38.75 10.61 23.49
C THR A 31 -37.31 10.08 23.49
N LEU A 32 -36.98 9.14 24.39
CA LEU A 32 -35.65 8.55 24.48
C LEU A 32 -35.34 7.60 23.30
N LEU A 33 -36.32 6.82 22.85
CA LEU A 33 -36.18 5.96 21.67
C LEU A 33 -36.03 6.76 20.38
N SER A 34 -36.79 7.85 20.22
CA SER A 34 -36.67 8.73 19.03
C SER A 34 -35.36 9.53 18.98
N ALA A 35 -34.68 9.72 20.12
CA ALA A 35 -33.34 10.33 20.20
C ALA A 35 -32.19 9.35 19.89
N LEU A 36 -32.47 8.04 19.78
CA LEU A 36 -31.50 7.02 19.39
C LEU A 36 -31.46 6.88 17.87
N GLN A 37 -30.31 7.18 17.27
CA GLN A 37 -30.06 6.90 15.86
C GLN A 37 -29.34 5.56 15.75
N VAL A 38 -30.01 4.55 15.17
CA VAL A 38 -29.39 3.25 14.91
C VAL A 38 -28.31 3.43 13.85
N ARG A 39 -27.07 3.12 14.21
CA ARG A 39 -25.94 3.08 13.28
C ARG A 39 -26.18 1.93 12.31
N SER A 40 -26.55 2.24 11.07
CA SER A 40 -26.73 1.27 10.01
C SER A 40 -25.41 0.57 9.67
N PHE A 41 -25.51 -0.64 9.12
CA PHE A 41 -24.38 -1.42 8.64
C PHE A 41 -23.48 -0.56 7.73
N GLN A 42 -22.16 -0.62 7.93
CA GLN A 42 -21.19 0.24 7.25
C GLN A 42 -20.96 -0.24 5.81
N TRP A 43 -21.96 -0.09 4.94
CA TRP A 43 -21.89 -0.44 3.51
C TRP A 43 -20.70 0.20 2.79
N ARG A 44 -20.20 1.35 3.29
CA ARG A 44 -18.97 1.98 2.80
C ARG A 44 -17.74 1.07 2.93
N MET A 45 -17.58 0.36 4.04
CA MET A 45 -16.44 -0.55 4.25
C MET A 45 -16.54 -1.75 3.31
N VAL A 46 -17.74 -2.32 3.17
CA VAL A 46 -17.97 -3.43 2.22
C VAL A 46 -17.68 -3.00 0.78
N ALA A 47 -18.18 -1.82 0.38
CA ALA A 47 -17.90 -1.27 -0.94
C ALA A 47 -16.39 -1.03 -1.16
N GLN A 48 -15.68 -0.50 -0.16
CA GLN A 48 -14.24 -0.28 -0.22
C GLN A 48 -13.47 -1.59 -0.37
N TYR A 49 -13.74 -2.60 0.46
CA TYR A 49 -13.04 -3.89 0.37
C TYR A 49 -13.38 -4.66 -0.91
N ALA A 50 -14.64 -4.66 -1.35
CA ALA A 50 -15.03 -5.27 -2.62
C ALA A 50 -14.33 -4.60 -3.80
N PHE A 51 -14.16 -3.27 -3.74
CA PHE A 51 -13.44 -2.52 -4.75
C PHE A 51 -11.94 -2.87 -4.79
N TRP A 52 -11.28 -2.93 -3.63
CA TRP A 52 -9.89 -3.37 -3.55
C TRP A 52 -9.73 -4.80 -4.09
N ALA A 53 -10.65 -5.71 -3.75
CA ALA A 53 -10.64 -7.07 -4.27
C ALA A 53 -10.81 -7.11 -5.80
N ALA A 54 -11.69 -6.28 -6.37
CA ALA A 54 -11.88 -6.18 -7.81
C ALA A 54 -10.60 -5.66 -8.51
N LEU A 55 -9.97 -4.63 -7.94
CA LEU A 55 -8.73 -4.07 -8.47
C LEU A 55 -7.59 -5.10 -8.43
N SER A 56 -7.41 -5.80 -7.30
CA SER A 56 -6.42 -6.86 -7.17
C SER A 56 -6.68 -8.01 -8.13
N SER A 57 -7.93 -8.44 -8.28
CA SER A 57 -8.32 -9.49 -9.24
C SER A 57 -8.01 -9.08 -10.67
N MET A 58 -8.30 -7.83 -11.05
CA MET A 58 -7.99 -7.32 -12.37
C MET A 58 -6.47 -7.24 -12.63
N ALA A 59 -5.69 -6.79 -11.65
CA ALA A 59 -4.23 -6.78 -11.74
C ALA A 59 -3.66 -8.21 -11.89
N LEU A 60 -4.16 -9.17 -11.10
CA LEU A 60 -3.76 -10.58 -11.20
C LEU A 60 -4.15 -11.20 -12.54
N SER A 61 -5.33 -10.86 -13.08
CA SER A 61 -5.75 -11.31 -14.40
C SER A 61 -4.82 -10.81 -15.49
N LEU A 62 -4.38 -9.55 -15.43
CA LEU A 62 -3.43 -8.99 -16.39
C LEU A 62 -2.07 -9.68 -16.30
N LEU A 63 -1.57 -9.89 -15.07
CA LEU A 63 -0.32 -10.60 -14.85
C LEU A 63 -0.41 -12.05 -15.38
N ALA A 64 -1.52 -12.74 -15.14
CA ALA A 64 -1.75 -14.10 -15.62
C ALA A 64 -1.74 -14.17 -17.15
N VAL A 65 -2.36 -13.21 -17.85
CA VAL A 65 -2.34 -13.14 -19.32
C VAL A 65 -0.91 -12.90 -19.83
N ILE A 66 -0.15 -12.00 -19.22
CA ILE A 66 1.23 -11.70 -19.64
C ILE A 66 2.16 -12.90 -19.42
N MET A 67 1.93 -13.69 -18.39
CA MET A 67 2.74 -14.89 -18.07
C MET A 67 2.34 -16.14 -18.88
N ASP A 68 1.23 -16.08 -19.63
CA ASP A 68 0.76 -17.20 -20.45
C ASP A 68 1.19 -16.99 -21.92
N GLU A 69 2.21 -17.72 -22.33
CA GLU A 69 2.79 -17.66 -23.69
C GLU A 69 1.74 -17.94 -24.77
N ALA A 70 0.84 -18.90 -24.56
CA ALA A 70 -0.16 -19.29 -25.55
C ALA A 70 -1.24 -18.20 -25.73
N LEU A 71 -1.65 -17.55 -24.64
CA LEU A 71 -2.56 -16.41 -24.72
C LEU A 71 -1.92 -15.21 -25.38
N MET A 72 -0.65 -14.92 -25.08
CA MET A 72 0.09 -13.83 -25.72
C MET A 72 0.27 -14.08 -27.22
N GLU A 73 0.68 -15.27 -27.64
CA GLU A 73 0.78 -15.65 -29.06
C GLU A 73 -0.58 -15.52 -29.79
N TRP A 74 -1.67 -15.98 -29.15
CA TRP A 74 -3.00 -15.84 -29.72
C TRP A 74 -3.42 -14.37 -29.88
N LEU A 75 -3.10 -13.54 -28.89
CA LEU A 75 -3.38 -12.10 -28.92
C LEU A 75 -2.58 -11.38 -30.01
N GLU A 76 -1.31 -11.75 -30.18
CA GLU A 76 -0.44 -11.25 -31.24
C GLU A 76 -0.96 -11.65 -32.64
N HIS A 77 -1.51 -12.86 -32.77
CA HIS A 77 -2.12 -13.31 -34.02
C HIS A 77 -3.46 -12.60 -34.32
N LEU A 78 -4.24 -12.27 -33.28
CA LEU A 78 -5.50 -11.54 -33.43
C LEU A 78 -5.28 -10.10 -33.93
N PHE A 79 -4.16 -9.50 -33.52
CA PHE A 79 -3.76 -8.15 -33.90
C PHE A 79 -2.58 -8.16 -34.87
N THR A 80 -2.74 -8.59 -36.13
CA THR A 80 -1.67 -8.59 -37.16
C THR A 80 -1.14 -7.19 -37.57
N LEU A 81 -1.50 -6.14 -36.83
CA LEU A 81 -1.06 -4.77 -37.01
C LEU A 81 0.40 -4.59 -36.59
N GLN A 82 1.09 -3.64 -37.23
CA GLN A 82 2.43 -3.21 -36.81
C GLN A 82 2.39 -2.65 -35.37
N ASP A 83 3.46 -2.86 -34.60
CA ASP A 83 3.53 -2.45 -33.19
C ASP A 83 3.33 -0.96 -32.97
N SER A 84 3.81 -0.13 -33.91
CA SER A 84 3.55 1.32 -33.92
C SER A 84 2.06 1.66 -34.01
N THR A 85 1.30 0.87 -34.78
CA THR A 85 -0.15 1.04 -34.93
C THR A 85 -0.88 0.55 -33.68
N ARG A 86 -0.46 -0.60 -33.11
CA ARG A 86 -1.00 -1.10 -31.83
C ARG A 86 -0.79 -0.06 -30.72
N SER A 87 0.41 0.50 -30.61
CA SER A 87 0.74 1.56 -29.66
C SER A 87 -0.18 2.77 -29.80
N LEU A 88 -0.37 3.27 -31.04
CA LEU A 88 -1.23 4.42 -31.32
C LEU A 88 -2.70 4.15 -30.94
N ILE A 89 -3.24 2.97 -31.27
CA ILE A 89 -4.61 2.59 -30.92
C ILE A 89 -4.79 2.60 -29.40
N PHE A 90 -3.89 1.97 -28.66
CA PHE A 90 -3.93 1.94 -27.20
C PHE A 90 -3.71 3.32 -26.57
N ALA A 91 -2.92 4.20 -27.19
CA ALA A 91 -2.76 5.59 -26.74
C ALA A 91 -4.07 6.38 -26.87
N VAL A 92 -4.71 6.30 -28.04
CA VAL A 92 -6.00 6.97 -28.30
C VAL A 92 -7.09 6.40 -27.39
N LEU A 93 -7.11 5.07 -27.20
CA LEU A 93 -8.04 4.41 -26.29
C LEU A 93 -7.83 4.88 -24.84
N SER A 94 -6.58 4.91 -24.36
CA SER A 94 -6.25 5.39 -23.01
C SER A 94 -6.67 6.83 -22.81
N MET A 95 -6.39 7.70 -23.79
CA MET A 95 -6.83 9.09 -23.77
C MET A 95 -8.36 9.20 -23.70
N GLY A 96 -9.07 8.43 -24.53
CA GLY A 96 -10.53 8.36 -24.51
C GLY A 96 -11.09 7.91 -23.16
N ILE A 97 -10.49 6.91 -22.53
CA ILE A 97 -10.88 6.40 -21.21
C ILE A 97 -10.65 7.46 -20.12
N PHE A 98 -9.50 8.15 -20.12
CA PHE A 98 -9.23 9.21 -19.15
C PHE A 98 -10.18 10.40 -19.30
N LEU A 99 -10.44 10.83 -20.53
CA LEU A 99 -11.41 11.90 -20.83
C LEU A 99 -12.82 11.48 -20.41
N PHE A 100 -13.23 10.25 -20.71
CA PHE A 100 -14.51 9.70 -20.28
C PHE A 100 -14.62 9.63 -18.75
N GLY A 101 -13.56 9.21 -18.06
CA GLY A 101 -13.51 9.17 -16.60
C GLY A 101 -13.61 10.57 -15.98
N GLY A 102 -12.93 11.57 -16.55
CA GLY A 102 -13.05 12.97 -16.12
C GLY A 102 -14.45 13.55 -16.35
N TRP A 103 -15.04 13.28 -17.52
CA TRP A 103 -16.42 13.66 -17.82
C TRP A 103 -17.42 12.99 -16.87
N PHE A 104 -17.29 11.69 -16.65
CA PHE A 104 -18.13 10.91 -15.73
C PHE A 104 -18.05 11.45 -14.29
N LYS A 105 -16.84 11.80 -13.84
CA LYS A 105 -16.60 12.42 -12.53
C LYS A 105 -17.36 13.74 -12.35
N SER A 106 -17.38 14.59 -13.38
CA SER A 106 -18.11 15.88 -13.33
C SER A 106 -19.65 15.73 -13.27
N ARG A 107 -20.20 14.63 -13.80
CA ARG A 107 -21.67 14.40 -13.84
C ARG A 107 -22.20 13.56 -12.69
N GLN A 108 -21.44 12.60 -12.18
CA GLN A 108 -21.91 11.65 -11.17
C GLN A 108 -20.95 11.60 -9.96
N SER A 109 -21.06 12.61 -9.10
CA SER A 109 -20.24 12.76 -7.88
C SER A 109 -20.45 11.67 -6.81
N ARG A 110 -21.40 10.73 -6.98
CA ARG A 110 -21.76 9.72 -5.96
C ARG A 110 -21.04 8.37 -6.12
N HIS A 111 -20.38 8.09 -7.24
CA HIS A 111 -19.73 6.79 -7.52
C HIS A 111 -18.20 6.87 -7.47
N VAL A 112 -17.65 7.25 -6.30
CA VAL A 112 -16.20 7.47 -6.11
C VAL A 112 -15.37 6.24 -6.45
N PHE A 113 -15.82 5.04 -6.07
CA PHE A 113 -15.09 3.80 -6.36
C PHE A 113 -15.08 3.47 -7.86
N SER A 114 -16.24 3.51 -8.53
CA SER A 114 -16.31 3.21 -9.97
C SER A 114 -15.44 4.13 -10.84
N GLN A 115 -15.19 5.37 -10.41
CA GLN A 115 -14.29 6.29 -11.11
C GLN A 115 -12.85 5.79 -11.12
N GLU A 116 -12.35 5.26 -10.00
CA GLU A 116 -10.98 4.75 -9.90
C GLU A 116 -10.77 3.49 -10.77
N LEU A 117 -11.81 2.68 -11.00
CA LEU A 117 -11.74 1.55 -11.96
C LEU A 117 -11.57 2.03 -13.40
N ILE A 118 -12.27 3.09 -13.81
CA ILE A 118 -12.13 3.68 -15.15
C ILE A 118 -10.70 4.20 -15.34
N PHE A 119 -10.16 4.87 -14.32
CA PHE A 119 -8.79 5.35 -14.35
C PHE A 119 -7.77 4.21 -14.38
N PHE A 120 -8.01 3.13 -13.64
CA PHE A 120 -7.17 1.92 -13.73
C PHE A 120 -7.17 1.33 -15.14
N LEU A 121 -8.33 1.20 -15.78
CA LEU A 121 -8.42 0.72 -17.16
C LEU A 121 -7.64 1.62 -18.13
N GLY A 122 -7.70 2.95 -17.92
CA GLY A 122 -6.90 3.92 -18.68
C GLY A 122 -5.39 3.73 -18.47
N ALA A 123 -4.96 3.44 -17.24
CA ALA A 123 -3.57 3.11 -16.92
C ALA A 123 -3.11 1.81 -17.61
N VAL A 124 -3.94 0.76 -17.59
CA VAL A 124 -3.62 -0.51 -18.27
C VAL A 124 -3.50 -0.30 -19.78
N SER A 125 -4.42 0.47 -20.38
CA SER A 125 -4.34 0.81 -21.81
C SER A 125 -3.10 1.64 -22.16
N SER A 126 -2.67 2.55 -21.29
CA SER A 126 -1.44 3.31 -21.53
C SER A 126 -0.18 2.48 -21.31
N ALA A 127 -0.15 1.56 -20.35
CA ALA A 127 0.92 0.57 -20.21
C ALA A 127 1.06 -0.27 -21.48
N ALA A 128 -0.04 -0.78 -22.03
CA ALA A 128 -0.04 -1.51 -23.30
C ALA A 128 0.49 -0.66 -24.46
N SER A 129 0.06 0.61 -24.55
CA SER A 129 0.56 1.55 -25.56
C SER A 129 2.07 1.74 -25.49
N ILE A 130 2.60 1.94 -24.27
CA ILE A 130 4.02 2.17 -24.02
C ILE A 130 4.84 0.89 -24.28
N TYR A 131 4.30 -0.27 -23.95
CA TYR A 131 4.92 -1.56 -24.25
C TYR A 131 5.09 -1.76 -25.76
N TYR A 132 4.04 -1.60 -26.55
CA TYR A 132 4.12 -1.71 -28.01
C TYR A 132 4.95 -0.59 -28.63
N LEU A 133 4.98 0.60 -28.02
CA LEU A 133 5.90 1.66 -28.44
C LEU A 133 7.35 1.20 -28.27
N GLY A 134 7.65 0.54 -27.14
CA GLY A 134 8.95 -0.06 -26.87
C GLY A 134 9.36 -1.05 -27.94
N GLN A 135 8.50 -2.02 -28.25
CA GLN A 135 8.78 -2.98 -29.32
C GLN A 135 9.00 -2.28 -30.69
N ALA A 136 8.22 -1.24 -30.99
CA ALA A 136 8.34 -0.52 -32.27
C ALA A 136 9.64 0.29 -32.41
N ILE A 137 10.21 0.79 -31.30
CA ILE A 137 11.45 1.58 -31.30
C ILE A 137 12.68 0.76 -30.90
N ASP A 138 12.52 -0.51 -30.55
CA ASP A 138 13.63 -1.32 -30.08
C ASP A 138 14.68 -1.45 -31.18
N THR A 139 15.89 -1.01 -30.85
CA THR A 139 17.07 -1.07 -31.71
C THR A 139 17.88 -2.35 -31.48
N GLY A 140 17.33 -3.30 -30.69
CA GLY A 140 17.99 -4.51 -30.23
C GLY A 140 18.78 -4.31 -28.93
N SER A 141 18.60 -3.17 -28.26
CA SER A 141 19.28 -2.84 -27.00
C SER A 141 18.54 -3.36 -25.77
N GLY A 142 17.23 -3.62 -25.88
CA GLY A 142 16.40 -4.06 -24.76
C GLY A 142 16.31 -3.06 -23.61
N HIS A 143 16.70 -1.80 -23.82
CA HIS A 143 16.76 -0.76 -22.80
C HIS A 143 15.46 0.06 -22.77
N TYR A 144 14.50 -0.35 -21.95
CA TYR A 144 13.17 0.23 -21.88
C TYR A 144 12.95 1.17 -20.69
N ALA A 145 13.99 1.52 -19.94
CA ALA A 145 13.86 2.32 -18.72
C ALA A 145 13.20 3.68 -18.99
N LEU A 146 13.60 4.39 -20.05
CA LEU A 146 12.97 5.68 -20.40
C LEU A 146 11.46 5.59 -20.66
N LEU A 147 10.98 4.45 -21.16
CA LEU A 147 9.55 4.22 -21.38
C LEU A 147 8.80 3.98 -20.06
N LEU A 148 9.42 3.28 -19.11
CA LEU A 148 8.88 3.15 -17.75
C LEU A 148 8.83 4.51 -17.03
N LEU A 149 9.86 5.34 -17.20
CA LEU A 149 9.85 6.71 -16.68
C LEU A 149 8.73 7.53 -17.32
N LEU A 150 8.54 7.43 -18.63
CA LEU A 150 7.45 8.08 -19.35
C LEU A 150 6.09 7.64 -18.79
N ALA A 151 5.89 6.33 -18.55
CA ALA A 151 4.68 5.80 -17.95
C ALA A 151 4.42 6.39 -16.55
N ALA A 152 5.45 6.42 -15.70
CA ALA A 152 5.36 7.02 -14.37
C ALA A 152 4.96 8.50 -14.43
N ILE A 153 5.56 9.28 -15.33
CA ILE A 153 5.24 10.69 -15.52
C ILE A 153 3.80 10.86 -15.99
N ILE A 154 3.35 10.07 -16.96
CA ILE A 154 1.95 10.11 -17.43
C ILE A 154 1.00 9.85 -16.27
N TYR A 155 1.25 8.84 -15.44
CA TYR A 155 0.37 8.53 -14.30
C TYR A 155 0.37 9.62 -13.23
N LEU A 156 1.53 10.20 -12.92
CA LEU A 156 1.64 11.30 -11.95
C LEU A 156 0.99 12.60 -12.48
N VAL A 157 1.11 12.90 -13.76
CA VAL A 157 0.46 14.09 -14.35
C VAL A 157 -1.05 13.89 -14.46
N VAL A 158 -1.50 12.76 -14.99
CA VAL A 158 -2.92 12.45 -15.14
C VAL A 158 -3.60 12.36 -13.78
N SER A 159 -2.94 11.79 -12.76
CA SER A 159 -3.48 11.76 -11.39
C SER A 159 -3.70 13.15 -10.80
N ILE A 160 -2.78 14.11 -11.01
CA ILE A 160 -2.98 15.52 -10.60
C ILE A 160 -4.11 16.19 -11.40
N CYS A 161 -4.23 15.87 -12.69
CA CYS A 161 -5.26 16.42 -13.57
C CYS A 161 -6.67 15.94 -13.18
N LEU A 162 -6.81 14.66 -12.86
CA LEU A 162 -8.09 14.00 -12.57
C LEU A 162 -8.37 13.84 -11.08
N GLU A 163 -7.42 14.26 -10.21
CA GLU A 163 -7.43 14.09 -8.76
C GLU A 163 -7.69 12.62 -8.34
N SER A 164 -6.98 11.69 -8.98
CA SER A 164 -7.07 10.24 -8.68
C SER A 164 -5.93 9.83 -7.76
N LEU A 165 -6.26 9.25 -6.61
CA LEU A 165 -5.27 8.75 -5.66
C LEU A 165 -4.67 7.42 -6.16
N LEU A 166 -5.48 6.59 -6.84
CA LEU A 166 -5.02 5.32 -7.39
C LEU A 166 -3.93 5.53 -8.45
N LEU A 167 -4.16 6.42 -9.41
CA LEU A 167 -3.18 6.74 -10.44
C LEU A 167 -1.90 7.34 -9.86
N TRP A 168 -2.02 8.13 -8.78
CA TRP A 168 -0.85 8.66 -8.09
C TRP A 168 0.01 7.52 -7.52
N VAL A 169 -0.61 6.61 -6.75
CA VAL A 169 0.09 5.45 -6.18
C VAL A 169 0.68 4.55 -7.27
N LEU A 170 -0.05 4.27 -8.35
CA LEU A 170 0.47 3.53 -9.50
C LEU A 170 1.66 4.25 -10.14
N GLY A 171 1.61 5.58 -10.28
CA GLY A 171 2.73 6.37 -10.77
C GLY A 171 3.97 6.25 -9.89
N LEU A 172 3.81 6.26 -8.56
CA LEU A 172 4.94 6.04 -7.62
C LEU A 172 5.51 4.62 -7.74
N LEU A 173 4.66 3.60 -7.90
CA LEU A 173 5.09 2.22 -8.07
C LEU A 173 5.83 2.02 -9.40
N VAL A 174 5.32 2.59 -10.50
CA VAL A 174 6.00 2.54 -11.80
C VAL A 174 7.30 3.33 -11.77
N LEU A 175 7.36 4.45 -11.05
CA LEU A 175 8.61 5.19 -10.83
C LEU A 175 9.65 4.35 -10.08
N ALA A 176 9.21 3.57 -9.09
CA ALA A 176 10.07 2.62 -8.41
C ALA A 176 10.56 1.50 -9.34
N VAL A 177 9.68 0.96 -10.19
CA VAL A 177 10.06 -0.05 -11.21
C VAL A 177 11.03 0.53 -12.23
N TRP A 178 10.84 1.78 -12.65
CA TRP A 178 11.82 2.49 -13.48
C TRP A 178 13.19 2.56 -12.79
N PHE A 179 13.24 2.96 -11.53
CA PHE A 179 14.49 3.05 -10.78
C PHE A 179 15.18 1.68 -10.63
N PHE A 180 14.39 0.61 -10.44
CA PHE A 180 14.90 -0.78 -10.49
C PHE A 180 15.60 -1.04 -11.83
N ALA A 181 14.88 -0.84 -12.94
CA ALA A 181 15.36 -1.13 -14.28
C ALA A 181 16.59 -0.27 -14.64
N GLU A 182 16.53 1.04 -14.42
CA GLU A 182 17.62 1.97 -14.73
C GLU A 182 18.91 1.58 -14.01
N THR A 183 18.84 1.30 -12.70
CA THR A 183 20.03 0.91 -11.94
C THR A 183 20.56 -0.47 -12.33
N ALA A 184 19.69 -1.39 -12.77
CA ALA A 184 20.09 -2.69 -13.32
C ALA A 184 20.84 -2.54 -14.65
N TYR A 185 20.32 -1.72 -15.57
CA TYR A 185 20.96 -1.47 -16.86
C TYR A 185 22.35 -0.83 -16.69
N TRP A 186 22.48 0.14 -15.79
CA TRP A 186 23.77 0.78 -15.52
C TRP A 186 24.76 -0.15 -14.82
N ALA A 187 24.27 -1.07 -13.99
CA ALA A 187 25.12 -2.07 -13.37
C ALA A 187 25.60 -3.15 -14.36
N GLY A 188 25.06 -3.21 -15.58
CA GLY A 188 25.40 -4.23 -16.57
C GLY A 188 24.60 -5.54 -16.43
N GLY A 189 23.50 -5.52 -15.67
CA GLY A 189 22.63 -6.68 -15.47
C GLY A 189 21.96 -6.67 -14.10
N GLU A 190 20.97 -7.54 -13.92
CA GLU A 190 20.20 -7.60 -12.68
C GLU A 190 21.08 -7.98 -11.48
N ASP A 191 22.02 -8.90 -11.65
CA ASP A 191 22.81 -9.46 -10.54
C ASP A 191 24.06 -8.65 -10.17
N GLN A 192 24.31 -7.52 -10.84
CA GLN A 192 25.54 -6.74 -10.66
C GLN A 192 25.38 -5.57 -9.68
N PRO A 193 26.42 -5.24 -8.88
CA PRO A 193 26.38 -4.10 -7.96
C PRO A 193 26.53 -2.77 -8.71
N PHE A 194 25.56 -1.88 -8.57
CA PHE A 194 25.63 -0.50 -9.04
C PHE A 194 26.45 0.32 -8.03
N TYR A 195 27.67 0.70 -8.40
CA TYR A 195 28.61 1.42 -7.51
C TYR A 195 28.80 0.74 -6.13
N GLY A 196 28.78 -0.59 -6.09
CA GLY A 196 28.92 -1.35 -4.83
C GLY A 196 27.64 -1.41 -3.98
N MET A 197 26.50 -0.97 -4.50
CA MET A 197 25.21 -1.02 -3.79
C MET A 197 24.35 -2.20 -4.27
N SER A 198 23.85 -3.00 -3.33
CA SER A 198 22.79 -3.98 -3.56
C SER A 198 21.45 -3.28 -3.84
N TYR A 199 20.46 -3.98 -4.41
CA TYR A 199 19.13 -3.39 -4.63
C TYR A 199 18.48 -2.83 -3.36
N PRO A 200 18.48 -3.54 -2.21
CA PRO A 200 17.96 -2.99 -0.97
C PRO A 200 18.60 -1.64 -0.60
N LEU A 201 19.92 -1.49 -0.80
CA LEU A 201 20.59 -0.22 -0.52
C LEU A 201 20.22 0.89 -1.51
N ARG A 202 20.14 0.59 -2.81
CA ARG A 202 19.67 1.54 -3.83
C ARG A 202 18.26 2.04 -3.52
N PHE A 203 17.37 1.11 -3.18
CA PHE A 203 15.98 1.43 -2.86
C PHE A 203 15.82 2.13 -1.51
N PHE A 204 16.70 1.86 -0.53
CA PHE A 204 16.75 2.65 0.69
C PHE A 204 16.99 4.14 0.39
N CYS A 205 18.01 4.43 -0.44
CA CYS A 205 18.32 5.81 -0.86
C CYS A 205 17.17 6.44 -1.66
N PHE A 206 16.63 5.71 -2.65
CA PHE A 206 15.48 6.16 -3.43
C PHE A 206 14.26 6.47 -2.56
N SER A 207 13.93 5.59 -1.61
CA SER A 207 12.78 5.75 -0.72
C SER A 207 12.97 6.91 0.26
N LEU A 208 14.21 7.19 0.67
CA LEU A 208 14.52 8.37 1.49
C LEU A 208 14.28 9.67 0.70
N VAL A 209 14.71 9.71 -0.57
CA VAL A 209 14.45 10.85 -1.46
C VAL A 209 12.95 11.03 -1.69
N MET A 210 12.22 9.95 -1.97
CA MET A 210 10.76 9.95 -2.13
C MET A 210 10.04 10.43 -0.86
N LEU A 211 10.51 10.02 0.32
CA LEU A 211 9.99 10.50 1.59
C LEU A 211 10.23 12.01 1.76
N LEU A 212 11.40 12.53 1.39
CA LEU A 212 11.67 13.98 1.42
C LEU A 212 10.78 14.74 0.42
N ILE A 213 10.60 14.20 -0.79
CA ILE A 213 9.70 14.76 -1.81
C ILE A 213 8.26 14.81 -1.27
N SER A 214 7.81 13.80 -0.51
CA SER A 214 6.48 13.80 0.09
C SER A 214 6.22 15.07 0.91
N TYR A 215 7.17 15.49 1.75
CA TYR A 215 7.05 16.73 2.51
C TYR A 215 7.00 17.97 1.60
N GLY A 216 7.72 17.96 0.47
CA GLY A 216 7.64 19.01 -0.54
C GLY A 216 6.27 19.14 -1.21
N LEU A 217 5.50 18.04 -1.31
CA LEU A 217 4.13 18.08 -1.86
C LEU A 217 3.18 18.93 -1.01
N THR A 218 3.50 19.17 0.26
CA THR A 218 2.68 20.03 1.14
C THR A 218 2.77 21.51 0.79
N CYS A 219 3.79 21.92 0.01
CA CYS A 219 3.99 23.31 -0.41
C CYS A 219 2.94 23.79 -1.42
N PHE A 220 2.32 22.89 -2.19
CA PHE A 220 1.33 23.25 -3.20
C PHE A 220 -0.05 22.67 -2.85
N ALA A 221 -1.10 23.50 -2.96
CA ALA A 221 -2.47 23.13 -2.60
C ALA A 221 -2.97 21.89 -3.37
N ARG A 222 -2.61 21.79 -4.67
CA ARG A 222 -3.05 20.70 -5.54
C ARG A 222 -2.39 19.36 -5.22
N THR A 223 -1.14 19.36 -4.74
CA THR A 223 -0.39 18.14 -4.42
C THR A 223 -0.53 17.70 -2.96
N ARG A 224 -1.02 18.58 -2.09
CA ARG A 224 -1.18 18.30 -0.65
C ARG A 224 -2.01 17.05 -0.36
N ALA A 225 -3.00 16.75 -1.20
CA ALA A 225 -3.84 15.57 -1.08
C ALA A 225 -3.07 14.24 -1.20
N TYR A 226 -1.89 14.26 -1.83
CA TYR A 226 -1.07 13.07 -2.05
C TYR A 226 0.05 12.88 -1.02
N PHE A 227 0.14 13.76 -0.02
CA PHE A 227 1.16 13.66 1.04
C PHE A 227 1.11 12.30 1.73
N ASP A 228 -0.04 11.94 2.31
CA ASP A 228 -0.23 10.70 3.06
C ASP A 228 0.11 9.46 2.23
N SER A 229 -0.32 9.43 0.96
CA SER A 229 -0.07 8.31 0.05
C SER A 229 1.40 8.17 -0.31
N THR A 230 2.06 9.30 -0.61
CA THR A 230 3.49 9.32 -0.96
C THR A 230 4.34 8.95 0.24
N GLN A 231 4.00 9.49 1.42
CA GLN A 231 4.68 9.18 2.66
C GLN A 231 4.53 7.70 3.02
N PHE A 232 3.32 7.14 2.92
CA PHE A 232 3.07 5.72 3.17
C PHE A 232 3.90 4.82 2.24
N VAL A 233 3.80 5.02 0.92
CA VAL A 233 4.56 4.22 -0.06
C VAL A 233 6.07 4.33 0.21
N SER A 234 6.58 5.54 0.44
CA SER A 234 8.00 5.76 0.70
C SER A 234 8.47 5.09 1.99
N LEU A 235 7.69 5.17 3.07
CA LEU A 235 8.03 4.52 4.34
C LEU A 235 7.99 3.00 4.23
N MET A 236 6.99 2.43 3.54
CA MET A 236 6.92 0.99 3.31
C MET A 236 8.16 0.51 2.56
N MET A 237 8.52 1.17 1.46
CA MET A 237 9.71 0.80 0.68
C MET A 237 10.99 0.97 1.50
N LEU A 238 11.16 2.10 2.19
CA LEU A 238 12.32 2.37 3.03
C LEU A 238 12.51 1.30 4.10
N PHE A 239 11.45 0.97 4.84
CA PHE A 239 11.54 -0.01 5.92
C PHE A 239 11.63 -1.46 5.44
N VAL A 240 10.99 -1.82 4.32
CA VAL A 240 11.19 -3.16 3.71
C VAL A 240 12.65 -3.31 3.28
N CYS A 241 13.24 -2.29 2.65
CA CYS A 241 14.65 -2.34 2.25
C CYS A 241 15.58 -2.44 3.45
N LEU A 242 15.33 -1.65 4.50
CA LEU A 242 16.13 -1.69 5.72
C LEU A 242 15.97 -3.01 6.47
N TRP A 243 14.79 -3.63 6.41
CA TRP A 243 14.56 -4.98 6.92
C TRP A 243 15.38 -6.02 6.14
N VAL A 244 15.36 -6.00 4.80
CA VAL A 244 16.18 -6.90 3.98
C VAL A 244 17.67 -6.71 4.26
N LEU A 245 18.15 -5.47 4.31
CA LEU A 245 19.54 -5.15 4.69
C LEU A 245 19.90 -5.68 6.09
N SER A 246 18.96 -5.66 7.04
CA SER A 246 19.21 -6.19 8.38
C SER A 246 19.36 -7.72 8.43
N VAL A 247 18.88 -8.43 7.40
CA VAL A 247 18.95 -9.89 7.29
C VAL A 247 20.14 -10.30 6.42
N ALA A 248 20.30 -9.65 5.26
CA ALA A 248 21.23 -10.07 4.21
C ALA A 248 22.44 -9.14 4.03
N GLY A 249 22.47 -7.96 4.64
CA GLY A 249 23.54 -6.97 4.43
C GLY A 249 23.51 -6.34 3.02
N ASN A 250 24.62 -5.71 2.63
CA ASN A 250 24.80 -5.13 1.30
C ASN A 250 25.41 -6.11 0.28
N ASP A 251 25.40 -7.41 0.58
CA ASP A 251 26.00 -8.40 -0.31
C ASP A 251 25.13 -8.68 -1.54
N ASN A 252 25.79 -8.93 -2.66
CA ASN A 252 25.11 -9.30 -3.90
C ASN A 252 24.55 -10.72 -3.75
N TYR A 253 23.31 -10.91 -4.23
CA TYR A 253 22.58 -12.19 -4.25
C TYR A 253 23.32 -13.38 -4.93
N GLY A 254 24.55 -13.20 -5.41
CA GLY A 254 25.36 -14.19 -6.13
C GLY A 254 26.54 -14.81 -5.35
N LEU A 255 26.79 -14.44 -4.09
CA LEU A 255 27.80 -15.10 -3.25
C LEU A 255 27.13 -15.69 -2.00
N GLU A 256 27.65 -16.82 -1.53
CA GLU A 256 27.01 -17.66 -0.51
C GLU A 256 26.46 -16.84 0.67
N PRO A 257 25.24 -17.12 1.19
CA PRO A 257 24.51 -16.28 2.15
C PRO A 257 25.20 -15.98 3.51
N TYR A 258 26.43 -16.46 3.71
CA TYR A 258 27.09 -16.55 5.01
C TYR A 258 28.43 -15.79 5.11
N GLU A 259 28.89 -15.11 4.06
CA GLU A 259 30.15 -14.33 4.12
C GLU A 259 29.96 -12.85 4.50
N ALA A 260 28.73 -12.40 4.76
CA ALA A 260 28.49 -11.07 5.31
C ALA A 260 29.18 -10.95 6.68
N SER A 261 30.08 -9.97 6.84
CA SER A 261 30.71 -9.72 8.13
C SER A 261 29.62 -9.46 9.18
N GLN A 262 29.62 -10.23 10.27
CA GLN A 262 28.68 -10.05 11.39
C GLN A 262 28.65 -8.60 11.91
N ALA A 263 29.75 -7.85 11.72
CA ALA A 263 29.84 -6.44 12.05
C ALA A 263 28.99 -5.54 11.13
N GLU A 264 28.91 -5.85 9.83
CA GLU A 264 28.07 -5.11 8.88
C GLU A 264 26.59 -5.36 9.15
N LEU A 265 26.22 -6.63 9.37
CA LEU A 265 24.84 -6.98 9.75
C LEU A 265 24.40 -6.27 11.04
N TRP A 266 25.31 -6.13 12.00
CA TRP A 266 25.02 -5.39 13.23
C TRP A 266 24.69 -3.92 12.96
N LEU A 267 25.39 -3.26 12.03
CA LEU A 267 25.11 -1.88 11.63
C LEU A 267 23.71 -1.74 11.02
N TRP A 268 23.33 -2.65 10.11
CA TRP A 268 21.98 -2.62 9.50
C TRP A 268 20.88 -2.95 10.51
N ARG A 269 21.11 -3.89 11.42
CA ARG A 269 20.20 -4.20 12.54
C ARG A 269 19.99 -2.98 13.44
N LEU A 270 21.06 -2.27 13.78
CA LEU A 270 20.98 -1.04 14.58
C LEU A 270 20.28 0.08 13.81
N ALA A 271 20.62 0.28 12.54
CA ALA A 271 19.98 1.27 11.68
C ALA A 271 18.47 1.07 11.61
N MET A 272 18.02 -0.19 11.55
CA MET A 272 16.59 -0.53 11.57
C MET A 272 15.91 -0.08 12.87
N VAL A 273 16.49 -0.40 14.03
CA VAL A 273 15.96 0.03 15.34
C VAL A 273 15.92 1.56 15.45
N VAL A 274 17.01 2.22 15.04
CA VAL A 274 17.13 3.68 15.08
C VAL A 274 16.11 4.33 14.14
N ALA A 275 15.96 3.85 12.91
CA ALA A 275 15.00 4.38 11.94
C ALA A 275 13.54 4.20 12.43
N SER A 276 13.19 3.02 12.97
CA SER A 276 11.87 2.80 13.56
C SER A 276 11.62 3.69 14.79
N GLY A 277 12.63 3.87 15.64
CA GLY A 277 12.56 4.78 16.78
C GLY A 277 12.39 6.25 16.36
N ILE A 278 13.13 6.71 15.35
CA ILE A 278 12.99 8.04 14.76
C ILE A 278 11.59 8.22 14.18
N ALA A 279 11.08 7.25 13.42
CA ALA A 279 9.72 7.30 12.87
C ALA A 279 8.67 7.39 13.99
N LEU A 280 8.80 6.62 15.07
CA LEU A 280 7.90 6.71 16.23
C LEU A 280 7.94 8.08 16.89
N VAL A 281 9.14 8.58 17.20
CA VAL A 281 9.30 9.88 17.87
C VAL A 281 8.76 11.02 17.00
N MET A 282 9.07 11.01 15.71
CA MET A 282 8.52 11.99 14.76
C MET A 282 7.01 11.85 14.64
N GLY A 283 6.50 10.61 14.59
CA GLY A 283 5.08 10.31 14.52
C GLY A 283 4.29 10.85 15.71
N PHE A 284 4.81 10.71 16.93
CA PHE A 284 4.19 11.32 18.11
C PHE A 284 4.31 12.84 18.13
N ARG A 285 5.46 13.40 17.73
CA ARG A 285 5.67 14.87 17.71
C ARG A 285 4.80 15.59 16.69
N ARG A 286 4.50 14.95 15.56
CA ARG A 286 3.71 15.53 14.46
C ARG A 286 2.25 15.07 14.44
N ASP A 287 1.84 14.26 15.41
CA ASP A 287 0.56 13.53 15.42
C ASP A 287 0.28 12.75 14.12
N ASP A 288 1.34 12.26 13.50
CA ASP A 288 1.31 11.55 12.24
C ASP A 288 1.06 10.06 12.50
N SER A 289 -0.09 9.55 12.07
CA SER A 289 -0.47 8.16 12.25
C SER A 289 0.35 7.21 11.39
N ILE A 290 0.75 7.60 10.19
CA ILE A 290 1.49 6.76 9.23
C ILE A 290 2.89 6.49 9.76
N LEU A 291 3.58 7.53 10.25
CA LEU A 291 4.89 7.37 10.89
C LEU A 291 4.82 6.51 12.16
N ARG A 292 3.81 6.73 13.01
CA ARG A 292 3.62 5.92 14.23
C ARG A 292 3.41 4.45 13.90
N VAL A 293 2.47 4.15 13.00
CA VAL A 293 2.15 2.77 12.62
C VAL A 293 3.36 2.11 11.96
N SER A 294 4.00 2.78 11.00
CA SER A 294 5.19 2.23 10.33
C SER A 294 6.30 1.94 11.33
N GLY A 295 6.60 2.87 12.24
CA GLY A 295 7.61 2.69 13.27
C GLY A 295 7.32 1.52 14.21
N VAL A 296 6.09 1.38 14.73
CA VAL A 296 5.71 0.24 15.60
C VAL A 296 5.79 -1.08 14.81
N CYS A 297 5.16 -1.13 13.64
CA CYS A 297 5.08 -2.35 12.82
C CYS A 297 6.47 -2.87 12.49
N PHE A 298 7.36 -2.01 12.00
CA PHE A 298 8.68 -2.41 11.57
C PHE A 298 9.66 -2.68 12.72
N LEU A 299 9.45 -2.07 13.89
CA LEU A 299 10.15 -2.45 15.11
C LEU A 299 9.75 -3.87 15.54
N LEU A 300 8.46 -4.21 15.48
CA LEU A 300 7.96 -5.57 15.76
C LEU A 300 8.48 -6.57 14.72
N VAL A 301 8.41 -6.24 13.43
CA VAL A 301 8.97 -7.09 12.36
C VAL A 301 10.45 -7.37 12.63
N ASN A 302 11.24 -6.35 12.96
CA ASN A 302 12.66 -6.54 13.26
C ASN A 302 12.86 -7.43 14.50
N LEU A 303 12.13 -7.18 15.59
CA LEU A 303 12.20 -7.96 16.81
C LEU A 303 11.86 -9.44 16.58
N TYR A 304 10.75 -9.71 15.87
CA TYR A 304 10.35 -11.08 15.54
C TYR A 304 11.32 -11.74 14.56
N THR A 305 11.84 -10.99 13.57
CA THR A 305 12.88 -11.52 12.68
C THR A 305 14.08 -12.01 13.48
N ARG A 306 14.56 -11.23 14.46
CA ARG A 306 15.67 -11.65 15.34
C ARG A 306 15.30 -12.82 16.25
N PHE A 307 14.06 -12.85 16.77
CA PHE A 307 13.57 -13.98 17.56
C PHE A 307 13.61 -15.29 16.76
N PHE A 308 13.22 -15.26 15.49
CA PHE A 308 13.32 -16.42 14.61
C PHE A 308 14.78 -16.75 14.26
N GLU A 309 15.59 -15.76 13.88
CA GLU A 309 17.00 -15.95 13.51
C GLU A 309 17.82 -16.62 14.62
N TYR A 310 17.71 -16.15 15.86
CA TYR A 310 18.48 -16.70 16.98
C TYR A 310 17.78 -17.85 17.72
N GLY A 311 16.45 -17.86 17.74
CA GLY A 311 15.68 -18.80 18.55
C GLY A 311 15.31 -20.09 17.82
N TRP A 312 15.34 -20.12 16.48
CA TRP A 312 14.83 -21.27 15.73
C TRP A 312 15.66 -22.54 15.97
N ASP A 313 16.97 -22.48 15.80
CA ASP A 313 17.84 -23.67 15.90
C ASP A 313 18.37 -23.91 17.32
N GLU A 314 18.58 -22.85 18.10
CA GLU A 314 19.17 -22.93 19.44
C GLU A 314 18.18 -23.38 20.53
N MET A 315 16.87 -23.24 20.30
CA MET A 315 15.86 -23.43 21.34
C MET A 315 14.98 -24.65 21.08
N HIS A 316 14.57 -25.33 22.17
CA HIS A 316 13.59 -26.42 22.05
C HIS A 316 12.28 -25.89 21.44
N LYS A 317 11.78 -26.54 20.37
CA LYS A 317 10.63 -26.06 19.59
C LYS A 317 9.39 -25.79 20.43
N ALA A 318 9.10 -26.62 21.44
CA ALA A 318 8.01 -26.38 22.37
C ALA A 318 8.13 -25.04 23.12
N LEU A 319 9.35 -24.69 23.58
CA LEU A 319 9.61 -23.44 24.29
C LEU A 319 9.57 -22.25 23.31
N PHE A 320 10.10 -22.43 22.10
CA PHE A 320 9.98 -21.46 21.00
C PHE A 320 8.53 -21.06 20.73
N TYR A 321 7.66 -22.03 20.48
CA TYR A 321 6.25 -21.74 20.22
C TYR A 321 5.51 -21.24 21.45
N ALA A 322 5.87 -21.67 22.67
CA ALA A 322 5.29 -21.15 23.89
C ALA A 322 5.59 -19.66 24.11
N LEU A 323 6.85 -19.23 23.90
CA LEU A 323 7.23 -17.82 23.97
C LEU A 323 6.56 -16.99 22.88
N LEU A 324 6.49 -17.50 21.66
CA LEU A 324 5.81 -16.84 20.54
C LEU A 324 4.31 -16.66 20.82
N ALA A 325 3.65 -17.70 21.36
CA ALA A 325 2.25 -17.62 21.74
C ALA A 325 2.02 -16.60 22.87
N LEU A 326 2.90 -16.60 23.88
CA LEU A 326 2.85 -15.64 24.99
C LEU A 326 3.02 -14.20 24.50
N SER A 327 3.96 -13.94 23.59
CA SER A 327 4.20 -12.59 23.07
C SER A 327 3.01 -12.06 22.27
N PHE A 328 2.42 -12.88 21.39
CA PHE A 328 1.20 -12.51 20.66
C PHE A 328 0.00 -12.32 21.58
N TRP A 329 -0.15 -13.15 22.62
CA TRP A 329 -1.21 -12.99 23.59
C TRP A 329 -1.09 -11.67 24.37
N LEU A 330 0.12 -11.30 24.81
CA LEU A 330 0.36 -10.03 25.50
C LEU A 330 0.08 -8.82 24.60
N LEU A 331 0.56 -8.86 23.35
CA LEU A 331 0.26 -7.82 22.35
C LEU A 331 -1.25 -7.70 22.09
N GLY A 332 -1.93 -8.83 21.91
CA GLY A 332 -3.38 -8.88 21.70
C GLY A 332 -4.15 -8.30 22.89
N ARG A 333 -3.78 -8.66 24.12
CA ARG A 333 -4.39 -8.14 25.35
C ARG A 333 -4.19 -6.63 25.50
N TYR A 334 -3.01 -6.12 25.12
CA TYR A 334 -2.74 -4.68 25.15
C TYR A 334 -3.56 -3.93 24.11
N ALA A 335 -3.63 -4.45 22.88
CA ALA A 335 -4.46 -3.90 21.82
C ALA A 335 -5.96 -3.91 22.18
N GLU A 336 -6.44 -5.01 22.79
CA GLU A 336 -7.80 -5.13 23.29
C GLU A 336 -8.10 -4.08 24.36
N ARG A 337 -7.18 -3.88 25.31
CA ARG A 337 -7.32 -2.86 26.36
C ARG A 337 -7.44 -1.46 25.77
N LEU A 338 -6.55 -1.09 24.85
CA LEU A 338 -6.59 0.20 24.15
C LEU A 338 -7.91 0.38 23.39
N TRP A 339 -8.39 -0.67 22.72
CA TRP A 339 -9.66 -0.63 22.00
C TRP A 339 -10.86 -0.43 22.95
N LEU A 340 -10.87 -1.09 24.11
CA LEU A 340 -11.91 -0.93 25.12
C LEU A 340 -11.92 0.49 25.72
N GLU A 341 -10.74 1.05 26.00
CA GLU A 341 -10.57 2.43 26.47
C GLU A 341 -11.08 3.44 25.44
N LEU A 342 -10.75 3.25 24.16
CA LEU A 342 -11.20 4.12 23.05
C LEU A 342 -12.71 4.00 22.76
N THR A 343 -13.32 2.85 23.02
CA THR A 343 -14.77 2.63 22.80
C THR A 343 -15.62 2.99 24.01
N GLY A 344 -15.02 3.47 25.11
CA GLY A 344 -15.73 3.82 26.34
C GLY A 344 -16.40 2.62 27.01
N LYS A 345 -16.03 1.39 26.61
CA LYS A 345 -16.47 0.15 27.26
C LYS A 345 -15.53 -0.13 28.44
N THR A 346 -15.52 0.77 29.41
CA THR A 346 -14.92 0.47 30.71
C THR A 346 -15.70 -0.68 31.32
N LYS A 347 -15.00 -1.78 31.61
CA LYS A 347 -15.51 -2.93 32.36
C LYS A 347 -16.15 -2.42 33.65
N GLY A 348 -17.46 -2.65 33.80
CA GLY A 348 -18.09 -2.73 35.11
C GLY A 348 -17.64 -4.01 35.81
#